data_AF-A0A3C1BRH7-F1
#
_entry.id   AF-A0A3C1BRH7-F1
#
_cell.length_a   1.000
_cell.length_b   1.000
_cell.length_c   1.000
_cell.angle_alpha   90.00
_cell.angle_beta   90.00
_cell.angle_gamma   90.00
#
_symmetry.space_group_name_H-M   'P 1'
#
loop_
_entity.id
_entity.type
_entity.pdbx_description
1 polymer ?
#
loop_
_entity_poly.entity_id
_entity_poly.type
_entity_poly.pdbx_seq_one_letter_code
_entity_poly.pdbx_strand_id
1 'polypeptide(L)'
;MLKAKVGLHNKGLFPAFLDYNVTELKCRGMSAKLDLFYYGGLNRVLSGLSSEERRFIKEEWLFLRSTGFFEENGFFVTDFQSIAPAKFAEKVKEAGFTKIYMENALNFDVKELQDELEGIEIVLMEFTDDPYRKS
;
A
#
# COMPACT_ATOMS: atom_id res chain seq x y z
N MET A 1 -7.47 -15.57 5.73
CA MET A 1 -6.82 -14.45 5.01
C MET A 1 -5.66 -15.01 4.21
N LEU A 2 -5.56 -14.65 2.92
CA LEU A 2 -4.50 -15.14 2.05
C LEU A 2 -3.25 -14.30 2.24
N LYS A 3 -2.09 -14.94 2.16
CA LYS A 3 -0.78 -14.29 2.21
C LYS A 3 -0.08 -14.51 0.89
N ALA A 4 0.42 -13.46 0.27
CA ALA A 4 1.24 -13.55 -0.93
C ALA A 4 2.67 -13.15 -0.62
N LYS A 5 3.61 -14.03 -0.98
CA LYS A 5 5.02 -13.69 -0.98
C LYS A 5 5.31 -12.74 -2.14
N VAL A 6 5.82 -11.56 -1.81
CA VAL A 6 6.15 -10.51 -2.76
C VAL A 6 7.61 -10.64 -3.17
N GLY A 7 7.82 -11.03 -4.43
CA GLY A 7 9.09 -10.90 -5.14
C GLY A 7 9.09 -9.66 -6.03
N LEU A 8 10.27 -9.11 -6.30
CA LEU A 8 10.48 -7.81 -6.97
C LEU A 8 9.87 -7.66 -8.38
N HIS A 9 9.56 -8.77 -9.03
CA HIS A 9 9.00 -8.80 -10.39
C HIS A 9 7.57 -9.37 -10.43
N ASN A 10 6.90 -9.50 -9.29
CA ASN A 10 5.55 -10.06 -9.24
C ASN A 10 4.51 -9.04 -9.69
N LYS A 11 4.26 -9.02 -11.00
CA LYS A 11 3.25 -8.19 -11.69
C LYS A 11 1.81 -8.50 -11.26
N GLY A 12 1.58 -9.62 -10.56
CA GLY A 12 0.25 -10.00 -10.08
C GLY A 12 -0.23 -9.24 -8.86
N LEU A 13 0.61 -8.37 -8.27
CA LEU A 13 0.35 -7.69 -6.99
C LEU A 13 -0.45 -6.39 -7.10
N PHE A 14 -0.99 -6.08 -8.29
CA PHE A 14 -1.74 -4.86 -8.50
C PHE A 14 -3.25 -5.12 -8.44
N PRO A 15 -4.03 -4.22 -7.82
CA PRO A 15 -3.61 -2.99 -7.13
C PRO A 15 -2.97 -3.26 -5.74
N ALA A 16 -1.87 -2.55 -5.44
CA ALA A 16 -1.18 -2.62 -4.15
C ALA A 16 -1.34 -1.33 -3.36
N PHE A 17 -1.79 -1.44 -2.11
CA PHE A 17 -1.91 -0.35 -1.16
C PHE A 17 -0.68 -0.29 -0.23
N LEU A 18 -0.04 0.87 -0.20
CA LEU A 18 1.18 1.16 0.55
C LEU A 18 0.90 2.14 1.68
N ASP A 19 1.47 1.85 2.85
CA ASP A 19 1.38 2.70 4.04
C ASP A 19 2.43 3.82 4.02
N TYR A 20 1.95 5.06 3.96
CA TYR A 20 2.79 6.25 3.98
C TYR A 20 2.46 7.14 5.19
N ASN A 21 3.48 7.40 6.01
CA ASN A 21 3.38 8.38 7.09
C ASN A 21 3.51 9.79 6.49
N VAL A 22 2.37 10.43 6.24
CA VAL A 22 2.27 11.81 5.74
C VAL A 22 2.78 12.87 6.73
N THR A 23 2.85 12.55 8.03
CA THR A 23 3.35 13.48 9.05
C THR A 23 4.87 13.50 9.04
N GLU A 24 5.50 12.33 8.98
CA GLU A 24 6.96 12.17 8.97
C GLU A 24 7.56 12.12 7.56
N LEU A 25 6.71 12.16 6.52
CA LEU A 25 7.07 12.11 5.11
C LEU A 25 7.94 10.90 4.74
N LYS A 26 7.49 9.70 5.14
CA LYS A 26 8.19 8.45 4.81
C LYS A 26 7.24 7.26 4.74
N CYS A 27 7.59 6.28 3.91
CA CYS A 27 6.94 4.97 3.90
C CYS A 27 7.17 4.24 5.24
N ARG A 28 6.21 3.37 5.63
CA ARG A 28 6.33 2.50 6.81
C ARG A 28 6.45 1.03 6.40
N GLY A 29 6.85 0.18 7.36
CA GLY A 29 6.79 -1.27 7.22
C GLY A 29 7.38 -1.82 5.91
N MET A 30 6.56 -2.58 5.19
CA MET A 30 6.89 -3.15 3.88
C MET A 30 6.97 -2.08 2.79
N SER A 31 6.19 -1.01 2.88
CA SER A 31 6.22 0.10 1.93
C SER A 31 7.60 0.77 1.86
N ALA A 32 8.31 0.87 2.99
CA ALA A 32 9.68 1.39 3.05
C ALA A 32 10.70 0.46 2.38
N LYS A 33 10.51 -0.85 2.48
CA LYS A 33 11.36 -1.83 1.79
C LYS A 33 11.12 -1.79 0.29
N LEU A 34 9.85 -1.72 -0.13
CA LEU A 34 9.50 -1.53 -1.54
C LEU A 34 10.18 -0.26 -2.08
N ASP A 35 10.09 0.86 -1.38
CA ASP A 35 10.78 2.09 -1.77
C ASP A 35 12.30 1.92 -1.89
N LEU A 36 12.95 1.21 -0.95
CA LEU A 36 14.38 0.90 -1.03
C LEU A 36 14.72 0.11 -2.31
N PHE A 37 13.86 -0.81 -2.72
CA PHE A 37 14.02 -1.54 -3.99
C PHE A 37 13.79 -0.66 -5.22
N TYR A 38 12.92 0.35 -5.12
CA TYR A 38 12.78 1.41 -6.11
C TYR A 38 13.87 2.49 -5.98
N TYR A 39 14.99 2.19 -5.31
CA TYR A 39 16.12 3.10 -5.07
C TYR A 39 15.70 4.45 -4.45
N GLY A 40 14.71 4.43 -3.56
CA GLY A 40 14.18 5.62 -2.90
C GLY A 40 13.25 6.46 -3.78
N GLY A 41 12.83 5.93 -4.94
CA GLY A 41 12.02 6.64 -5.91
C GLY A 41 10.63 7.02 -5.41
N LEU A 42 9.95 6.14 -4.66
CA LEU A 42 8.63 6.43 -4.10
C LEU A 42 8.75 7.54 -3.04
N ASN A 43 9.68 7.41 -2.10
CA ASN A 43 9.86 8.39 -1.04
C ASN A 43 10.34 9.74 -1.59
N ARG A 44 11.19 9.76 -2.63
CA ARG A 44 11.56 10.99 -3.33
C ARG A 44 10.35 11.70 -3.92
N VAL A 45 9.48 10.98 -4.64
CA VAL A 45 8.25 11.54 -5.20
C VAL A 45 7.33 12.05 -4.08
N LEU A 46 7.13 11.24 -3.03
CA LEU A 46 6.21 11.54 -1.93
C LEU A 46 6.71 12.70 -1.03
N SER A 47 8.02 12.87 -0.86
CA SER A 47 8.60 13.99 -0.11
C SER A 47 8.43 15.34 -0.82
N GLY A 48 8.28 15.32 -2.15
CA GLY A 48 8.06 16.51 -2.98
C GLY A 48 6.61 17.00 -2.99
N LEU A 49 5.68 16.28 -2.36
CA LEU A 49 4.26 16.64 -2.37
C LEU A 49 3.98 17.92 -1.60
N SER A 50 3.06 18.72 -2.13
CA SER A 50 2.49 19.91 -1.50
C SER A 50 1.62 19.56 -0.29
N SER A 51 1.29 20.57 0.53
CA SER A 51 0.39 20.39 1.68
C SER A 51 -1.00 19.91 1.27
N GLU A 52 -1.49 20.33 0.11
CA GLU A 52 -2.79 19.92 -0.42
C GLU A 52 -2.79 18.45 -0.83
N GLU A 53 -1.76 18.00 -1.56
CA GLU A 53 -1.60 16.58 -1.93
C GLU A 53 -1.42 15.68 -0.71
N ARG A 54 -0.72 16.16 0.33
CA ARG A 54 -0.60 15.42 1.60
C ARG A 54 -1.94 15.29 2.31
N ARG A 55 -2.78 16.33 2.29
CA ARG A 55 -4.14 16.28 2.82
C ARG A 55 -4.99 15.30 2.03
N PHE A 56 -4.85 15.30 0.71
CA PHE A 56 -5.52 14.35 -0.17
C PHE A 56 -5.13 12.90 0.18
N ILE A 57 -3.86 12.58 0.45
CA ILE A 57 -3.46 11.21 0.84
C ILE A 57 -4.13 10.77 2.16
N LYS A 58 -4.25 11.67 3.15
CA LYS A 58 -4.94 11.37 4.42
C LYS A 58 -6.40 11.01 4.22
N GLU A 59 -7.05 11.72 3.30
CA GLU A 59 -8.49 11.63 3.13
C GLU A 59 -8.86 10.57 2.09
N GLU A 60 -8.12 10.48 0.98
CA GLU A 60 -8.55 9.94 -0.32
C GLU A 60 -7.60 8.95 -0.99
N TRP A 61 -6.37 8.74 -0.51
CA TRP A 61 -5.26 8.00 -1.16
C TRP A 61 -4.74 8.58 -2.48
N LEU A 62 -3.46 8.37 -2.79
CA LEU A 62 -2.83 8.81 -4.04
C LEU A 62 -2.41 7.63 -4.91
N PHE A 63 -2.87 7.58 -6.15
CA PHE A 63 -2.38 6.59 -7.11
C PHE A 63 -1.06 7.04 -7.75
N LEU A 64 0.03 6.37 -7.41
CA LEU A 64 1.34 6.54 -8.01
C LEU A 64 1.56 5.52 -9.13
N ARG A 65 1.60 6.01 -10.37
CA ARG A 65 2.01 5.21 -11.52
C ARG A 65 3.50 4.93 -11.46
N SER A 66 3.88 3.65 -11.63
CA SER A 66 5.29 3.30 -11.77
C SER A 66 5.76 3.69 -13.17
N THR A 67 6.56 4.76 -13.30
CA THR A 67 7.18 5.10 -14.58
C THR A 67 8.51 4.36 -14.68
N GLY A 68 8.61 3.37 -15.59
CA GLY A 68 9.87 2.66 -15.80
C GLY A 68 9.83 1.35 -16.56
N PHE A 69 8.72 0.61 -16.62
CA PHE A 69 8.66 -0.65 -17.38
C PHE A 69 7.23 -0.93 -17.85
N PHE A 70 6.88 -0.49 -19.07
CA PHE A 70 5.75 -0.96 -19.91
C PHE A 70 4.45 -1.44 -19.21
N GLU A 71 4.01 -0.82 -18.11
CA GLU A 71 2.82 -1.27 -17.37
C GLU A 71 1.98 -0.09 -16.90
N GLU A 72 0.65 -0.22 -17.03
CA GLU A 72 -0.35 0.73 -16.53
C GLU A 72 -0.62 0.59 -15.02
N ASN A 73 0.12 -0.32 -14.38
CA ASN A 73 -0.02 -0.65 -12.97
C ASN A 73 0.70 0.36 -12.05
N GLY A 74 0.21 0.52 -10.83
CA GLY A 74 0.73 1.48 -9.87
C GLY A 74 0.38 1.15 -8.43
N PHE A 75 0.83 2.01 -7.52
CA PHE A 75 0.61 1.88 -6.08
C PHE A 75 -0.44 2.87 -5.62
N PHE A 76 -1.36 2.41 -4.78
CA PHE A 76 -2.20 3.31 -3.99
C PHE A 76 -1.45 3.65 -2.71
N VAL A 77 -1.18 4.93 -2.48
CA VAL A 77 -0.52 5.42 -1.29
C VAL A 77 -1.56 5.94 -0.33
N THR A 78 -1.62 5.34 0.86
CA THR A 78 -2.59 5.66 1.92
C THR A 78 -1.85 5.84 3.24
N ASP A 79 -2.32 6.77 4.08
CA ASP A 79 -1.89 6.80 5.48
C ASP A 79 -2.84 5.94 6.32
N PHE A 80 -2.46 4.70 6.59
CA PHE A 80 -3.32 3.77 7.32
C PHE A 80 -3.56 4.15 8.79
N GLN A 81 -2.73 5.02 9.37
CA GLN A 81 -3.00 5.55 10.72
C GLN A 81 -4.05 6.67 10.71
N SER A 82 -4.20 7.37 9.59
CA SER A 82 -5.12 8.52 9.47
C SER A 82 -6.48 8.14 8.91
N ILE A 83 -6.58 7.08 8.11
CA ILE A 83 -7.84 6.67 7.49
C ILE A 83 -8.61 5.69 8.38
N ALA A 84 -9.91 5.93 8.55
CA ALA A 84 -10.79 5.00 9.24
C ALA A 84 -11.00 3.72 8.40
N PRO A 85 -10.96 2.51 9.01
CA PRO A 85 -11.17 1.24 8.30
C PRO A 85 -12.44 1.19 7.46
N ALA A 86 -13.58 1.65 8.00
CA ALA A 86 -14.85 1.70 7.28
C ALA A 86 -14.78 2.62 6.03
N LYS A 87 -14.16 3.80 6.17
CA LYS A 87 -13.96 4.74 5.04
C LYS A 87 -13.05 4.14 3.98
N PHE A 88 -12.01 3.41 4.38
CA PHE A 88 -11.17 2.69 3.43
C PHE A 88 -11.98 1.62 2.69
N ALA A 89 -12.77 0.82 3.41
CA ALA A 89 -13.56 -0.24 2.82
C ALA A 89 -14.61 0.26 1.81
N GLU A 90 -15.33 1.34 2.16
CA GLU A 90 -16.27 2.03 1.27
C GLU A 90 -15.60 2.37 -0.06
N LYS A 91 -14.43 3.00 -0.03
CA LYS A 91 -13.74 3.42 -1.24
C LYS A 91 -13.23 2.27 -2.09
N VAL A 92 -12.77 1.19 -1.46
CA VAL A 92 -12.34 0.00 -2.20
C VAL A 92 -13.52 -0.59 -2.97
N LYS A 93 -14.72 -0.60 -2.35
CA LYS A 93 -15.96 -1.02 -3.03
C LYS A 93 -16.37 -0.06 -4.14
N GLU A 94 -16.35 1.25 -3.90
CA GLU A 94 -16.69 2.27 -4.89
C GLU A 94 -15.77 2.24 -6.11
N ALA A 95 -14.48 1.97 -5.90
CA ALA A 95 -13.51 1.78 -6.97
C ALA A 95 -13.70 0.47 -7.76
N GLY A 96 -14.60 -0.42 -7.30
CA GLY A 96 -14.94 -1.66 -8.00
C GLY A 96 -13.88 -2.76 -7.88
N PHE A 97 -13.02 -2.71 -6.87
CA PHE A 97 -12.00 -3.74 -6.69
C PHE A 97 -12.62 -5.04 -6.18
N THR A 98 -12.30 -6.15 -6.83
CA THR A 98 -12.66 -7.51 -6.39
C THR A 98 -11.52 -8.19 -5.62
N LYS A 99 -10.31 -7.63 -5.71
CA LYS A 99 -9.09 -8.12 -5.06
C LYS A 99 -8.15 -6.96 -4.78
N ILE A 100 -7.57 -6.94 -3.59
CA ILE A 100 -6.57 -5.95 -3.19
C ILE A 100 -5.37 -6.60 -2.52
N TYR A 101 -4.19 -6.00 -2.74
CA TYR A 101 -2.97 -6.35 -2.04
C TYR A 101 -2.61 -5.25 -1.07
N MET A 102 -2.38 -5.60 0.19
CA MET A 102 -2.02 -4.62 1.22
C MET A 102 -0.96 -5.21 2.14
N GLU A 103 -0.09 -4.38 2.70
CA GLU A 103 0.78 -4.85 3.77
C GLU A 103 -0.03 -5.08 5.05
N ASN A 104 0.45 -6.00 5.90
CA ASN A 104 -0.04 -6.07 7.28
C ASN A 104 0.58 -4.92 8.09
N ALA A 105 0.03 -3.72 7.92
CA ALA A 105 0.49 -2.54 8.63
C ALA A 105 0.19 -2.70 10.12
N LEU A 106 1.21 -2.52 10.96
CA LEU A 106 1.13 -2.66 12.43
C LEU A 106 -0.01 -1.87 13.10
N ASN A 107 -0.48 -0.81 12.45
CA ASN A 107 -1.44 0.14 13.01
C ASN A 107 -2.78 0.14 12.27
N PHE A 108 -3.06 -0.86 11.43
CA PHE A 108 -4.31 -0.96 10.70
C PHE A 108 -4.95 -2.31 11.00
N ASP A 109 -6.11 -2.30 11.67
CA ASP A 109 -6.77 -3.54 12.06
C ASP A 109 -7.41 -4.20 10.84
N VAL A 110 -6.67 -5.12 10.24
CA VAL A 110 -7.14 -5.90 9.09
C VAL A 110 -8.37 -6.74 9.45
N LYS A 111 -8.61 -7.08 10.74
CA LYS A 111 -9.82 -7.82 11.12
C LYS A 111 -11.07 -6.99 10.96
N GLU A 112 -11.06 -5.73 11.39
CA GLU A 112 -12.20 -4.81 11.20
C GLU A 112 -12.53 -4.64 9.71
N LEU A 113 -11.52 -4.70 8.85
CA LEU A 113 -11.69 -4.64 7.39
C LEU A 113 -12.28 -5.90 6.78
N GLN A 114 -12.06 -7.08 7.35
CA GLN A 114 -12.57 -8.32 6.77
C GLN A 114 -14.09 -8.33 6.73
N ASP A 115 -14.72 -7.84 7.78
CA ASP A 115 -16.18 -7.77 7.88
C ASP A 115 -16.71 -6.70 6.91
N GLU A 116 -16.03 -5.56 6.84
CA GLU A 116 -16.41 -4.45 5.95
C GLU A 116 -16.15 -4.74 4.47
N LEU A 117 -15.23 -5.65 4.11
CA LEU A 117 -14.85 -5.97 2.72
C LEU A 117 -15.36 -7.35 2.28
N GLU A 118 -16.51 -7.79 2.79
CA GLU A 118 -17.13 -9.05 2.35
C GLU A 118 -17.25 -9.11 0.81
N GLY A 119 -16.78 -10.20 0.22
CA GLY A 119 -16.77 -10.41 -1.24
C GLY A 119 -15.53 -9.87 -1.96
N ILE A 120 -14.64 -9.14 -1.28
CA ILE A 120 -13.38 -8.64 -1.84
C ILE A 120 -12.22 -9.48 -1.30
N GLU A 121 -11.39 -10.03 -2.19
CA GLU A 121 -10.24 -10.83 -1.79
C GLU A 121 -9.13 -9.92 -1.24
N ILE A 122 -8.92 -9.95 0.08
CA ILE A 122 -7.78 -9.29 0.72
C ILE A 122 -6.60 -10.24 0.75
N VAL A 123 -5.51 -9.84 0.10
CA VAL A 123 -4.23 -10.54 0.13
C VAL A 123 -3.21 -9.72 0.90
N LEU A 124 -2.76 -10.25 2.03
CA LEU A 124 -1.66 -9.63 2.76
C LEU A 124 -0.34 -9.92 2.07
N MET A 125 0.39 -8.86 1.79
CA MET A 125 1.73 -8.92 1.23
C MET A 125 2.74 -9.25 2.34
N GLU A 126 3.58 -10.25 2.10
CA GLU A 126 4.72 -10.60 2.95
C GLU A 126 5.98 -10.64 2.10
N PHE A 127 7.10 -10.12 2.59
CA PHE A 127 8.36 -10.32 1.89
C PHE A 127 8.74 -11.80 1.98
N THR A 128 9.30 -12.35 0.91
CA THR A 128 10.09 -13.58 1.04
C THR A 128 11.12 -13.37 2.13
N ASP A 129 11.24 -14.30 3.09
CA ASP A 129 12.27 -14.22 4.12
C ASP A 129 13.59 -13.87 3.47
N ASP A 130 14.21 -12.82 3.98
CA ASP A 130 15.55 -12.43 3.58
C ASP A 130 16.45 -13.65 3.87
N PRO A 131 17.06 -14.29 2.86
CA PRO A 131 17.90 -15.45 3.07
C PRO A 131 19.13 -15.13 3.95
N TYR A 132 19.39 -13.85 4.22
CA TYR A 132 20.45 -13.36 5.10
C TYR A 132 19.97 -12.94 6.50
N ARG A 133 18.65 -13.00 6.79
CA ARG A 133 18.12 -12.77 8.12
C ARG A 133 18.43 -13.98 8.99
N LYS A 134 19.66 -14.03 9.53
CA LYS A 134 20.03 -14.99 10.56
C LYS A 134 19.14 -14.75 11.79
N SER A 135 18.42 -15.80 12.15
CA SER A 135 17.69 -15.96 13.42
C SER A 135 18.56 -15.65 14.63
#